data_AF-A0A963ZCW1-F1
#
_entry.id   AF-A0A963ZCW1-F1
#
_cell.length_a   1.000
_cell.length_b   1.000
_cell.length_c   1.000
_cell.angle_alpha   90.00
_cell.angle_beta   90.00
_cell.angle_gamma   90.00
#
_symmetry.space_group_name_H-M   'P 1'
#
loop_
_entity.id
_entity.type
_entity.pdbx_description
1 polymer ?
#
loop_
_entity_poly.entity_id
_entity_poly.type
_entity_poly.pdbx_seq_one_letter_code
_entity_poly.pdbx_strand_id
1 'polypeptide(L)'
;MVNTIVVSLFGLKKSDRILFDLLKEKVAEKLREEYPEVSNSMQDWKGDEIALFREDLQNKVHGTVSEKWYYTHIKNEQEKLPRVDTLNLFAQYIGLNSWNAFLYEHVGEEQQDEVVETEIYDPSWKKQGLSKRSYLLFFLVGFSIVSIVLYFSFRTVEEPRYSICFIDKHTHLPVIDSFLEIQVNIGDETPKFIPVTSSCVSGTGNLVDFIVKGRFYKPLHVKRKISGNSYEEAIYLEPDDYSMILHLFANSQVEDWKERRNQLSEMLHDNLKAYEISKDGFTIDVLSKDEFINKMTLPTKVLKKVAIVYTEYEGDQMSIIRFTQE
;
A
#
# COMPACT_ATOMS: atom_id res chain seq x y z
N MET A 1 43.75 -6.76 5.60
CA MET A 1 42.97 -6.99 6.83
C MET A 1 42.47 -5.66 7.32
N VAL A 2 41.23 -5.30 7.00
CA VAL A 2 40.54 -4.15 7.57
C VAL A 2 39.44 -4.74 8.44
N ASN A 3 39.58 -4.60 9.75
CA ASN A 3 38.59 -5.04 10.71
C ASN A 3 37.48 -3.98 10.73
N THR A 4 36.37 -4.30 10.09
CA THR A 4 35.12 -3.55 10.16
C THR A 4 34.52 -3.75 11.55
N ILE A 5 34.53 -2.73 12.40
CA ILE A 5 33.62 -2.68 13.55
C ILE A 5 32.38 -1.91 13.10
N VAL A 6 31.34 -2.67 12.77
CA VAL A 6 29.98 -2.17 12.63
C VAL A 6 29.48 -1.85 14.04
N VAL A 7 29.55 -0.58 14.48
CA VAL A 7 28.80 -0.13 15.64
C VAL A 7 27.35 0.13 15.20
N SER A 8 26.61 -0.97 15.19
CA SER A 8 25.19 -1.10 15.51
C SER A 8 24.36 0.20 15.65
N LEU A 9 23.55 0.48 14.63
CA LEU A 9 22.38 1.38 14.65
C LEU A 9 21.24 0.91 15.60
N PHE A 10 21.43 -0.18 16.34
CA PHE A 10 20.42 -0.68 17.31
C PHE A 10 20.45 0.03 18.67
N GLY A 11 21.47 0.86 18.97
CA GLY A 11 21.63 1.51 20.27
C GLY A 11 20.63 2.64 20.58
N LEU A 12 20.21 3.41 19.57
CA LEU A 12 19.41 4.63 19.74
C LEU A 12 17.91 4.36 20.02
N LYS A 13 17.36 3.23 19.56
CA LYS A 13 15.94 2.90 19.84
C LYS A 13 15.69 2.53 21.30
N LYS A 14 16.72 2.11 22.03
CA LYS A 14 16.59 1.64 23.43
C LYS A 14 16.66 2.80 24.43
N SER A 15 17.42 3.86 24.14
CA SER A 15 17.53 5.05 24.99
C SER A 15 16.22 5.83 25.07
N ASP A 16 15.56 6.05 23.94
CA ASP A 16 14.37 6.91 23.89
C ASP A 16 13.17 6.27 24.60
N ARG A 17 13.11 4.94 24.61
CA ARG A 17 12.08 4.21 25.37
C ARG A 17 12.29 4.36 26.87
N ILE A 18 13.52 4.27 27.35
CA ILE A 18 13.87 4.46 28.77
C ILE A 18 13.49 5.88 29.21
N LEU A 19 13.77 6.88 28.37
CA LEU A 19 13.40 8.27 28.65
C LEU A 19 11.89 8.48 28.64
N PHE A 20 11.15 7.80 27.77
CA PHE A 20 9.68 7.83 27.80
C PHE A 20 9.11 7.16 29.06
N ASP A 21 9.72 6.07 29.53
CA ASP A 21 9.34 5.43 30.78
C ASP A 21 9.59 6.37 31.98
N LEU A 22 10.70 7.11 31.98
CA LEU A 22 11.00 8.15 32.97
C LEU A 22 10.00 9.31 32.92
N LEU A 23 9.59 9.75 31.71
CA LEU A 23 8.58 10.80 31.57
C LEU A 23 7.25 10.38 32.20
N LYS A 24 6.82 9.13 31.99
CA LYS A 24 5.59 8.60 32.62
C LYS A 24 5.69 8.62 34.14
N GLU A 25 6.83 8.27 34.71
CA GLU A 25 7.07 8.34 36.14
C GLU A 25 6.94 9.78 36.64
N LYS A 26 7.58 10.76 35.98
CA LYS A 26 7.47 12.18 36.32
C LYS A 26 6.05 12.73 36.22
N VAL A 27 5.29 12.31 35.21
CA VAL A 27 3.87 12.68 35.08
C VAL A 27 3.04 12.11 36.22
N ALA A 28 3.28 10.85 36.61
CA ALA A 28 2.60 10.25 37.75
C ALA A 28 2.96 10.92 39.08
N GLU A 29 4.24 11.26 39.30
CA GLU A 29 4.68 12.06 40.45
C GLU A 29 3.95 13.40 40.48
N LYS A 30 3.90 14.11 39.34
CA LYS A 30 3.28 15.43 39.26
C LYS A 30 1.78 15.41 39.54
N LEU A 31 1.06 14.40 39.06
CA LEU A 31 -0.37 14.24 39.37
C LEU A 31 -0.58 13.92 40.86
N ARG A 32 0.31 13.12 41.46
CA ARG A 32 0.23 12.74 42.87
C ARG A 32 0.53 13.87 43.85
N GLU A 33 1.18 14.95 43.41
CA GLU A 33 1.33 16.17 44.23
C GLU A 33 -0.03 16.75 44.62
N GLU A 34 -1.03 16.66 43.75
CA GLU A 34 -2.39 17.16 43.98
C GLU A 34 -3.37 16.04 44.37
N TYR A 35 -3.12 14.80 43.96
CA TYR A 35 -3.98 13.63 44.23
C TYR A 35 -3.15 12.44 44.78
N PRO A 36 -2.79 12.44 46.07
CA PRO A 36 -1.88 11.45 46.67
C PRO A 36 -2.37 10.00 46.59
N GLU A 37 -3.68 9.79 46.41
CA GLU A 37 -4.34 8.49 46.29
C GLU A 37 -4.12 7.77 44.94
N VAL A 38 -3.63 8.48 43.92
CA VAL A 38 -3.37 7.92 42.60
C VAL A 38 -2.18 6.96 42.63
N SER A 39 -2.28 5.84 41.92
CA SER A 39 -1.20 4.85 41.84
C SER A 39 0.10 5.44 41.30
N ASN A 40 1.23 4.92 41.79
CA ASN A 40 2.58 5.40 41.46
C ASN A 40 2.94 5.24 39.98
N SER A 41 2.42 4.20 39.33
CA SER A 41 2.69 3.91 37.93
C SER A 41 1.46 4.21 37.08
N MET A 42 1.65 5.00 36.02
CA MET A 42 0.61 5.21 35.00
C MET A 42 0.12 3.89 34.40
N GLN A 43 0.94 2.83 34.39
CA GLN A 43 0.52 1.52 33.90
C GLN A 43 -0.52 0.85 34.79
N ASP A 44 -0.68 1.28 36.04
CA ASP A 44 -1.62 0.68 36.98
C ASP A 44 -2.95 1.45 37.05
N TRP A 45 -3.03 2.63 36.44
CA TRP A 45 -4.22 3.48 36.54
C TRP A 45 -5.48 2.82 35.99
N LYS A 46 -6.59 2.96 36.72
CA LYS A 46 -7.93 2.50 36.32
C LYS A 46 -8.70 3.64 35.65
N GLY A 47 -9.89 3.33 35.12
CA GLY A 47 -10.71 4.28 34.35
C GLY A 47 -10.91 5.62 35.04
N ASP A 48 -11.15 5.62 36.36
CA ASP A 48 -11.35 6.86 37.12
C ASP A 48 -10.06 7.69 37.25
N GLU A 49 -8.91 7.05 37.49
CA GLU A 49 -7.60 7.74 37.54
C GLU A 49 -7.18 8.25 36.15
N ILE A 50 -7.50 7.51 35.09
CA ILE A 50 -7.26 7.93 33.70
C ILE A 50 -8.14 9.14 33.35
N ALA A 51 -9.41 9.14 33.77
CA ALA A 51 -10.31 10.26 33.56
C ALA A 51 -9.84 11.51 34.32
N LEU A 52 -9.45 11.35 35.59
CA LEU A 52 -8.89 12.41 36.41
C LEU A 52 -7.65 13.03 35.76
N PHE A 53 -6.69 12.21 35.33
CA PHE A 53 -5.50 12.71 34.63
C PHE A 53 -5.84 13.48 33.37
N ARG A 54 -6.79 12.99 32.56
CA ARG A 54 -7.19 13.65 31.30
C ARG A 54 -7.83 15.02 31.54
N GLU A 55 -8.60 15.16 32.61
CA GLU A 55 -9.19 16.42 33.03
C GLU A 55 -8.10 17.38 33.53
N ASP A 56 -7.21 16.91 34.40
CA ASP A 56 -6.12 17.73 34.96
C ASP A 56 -5.12 18.18 33.88
N LEU A 57 -4.78 17.30 32.95
CA LEU A 57 -3.97 17.60 31.77
C LEU A 57 -4.62 18.70 30.91
N GLN A 58 -5.92 18.59 30.65
CA GLN A 58 -6.67 19.59 29.89
C GLN A 58 -6.70 20.95 30.60
N ASN A 59 -6.79 20.95 31.93
CA ASN A 59 -6.81 22.17 32.73
C ASN A 59 -5.45 22.88 32.75
N LYS A 60 -4.34 22.13 32.86
CA LYS A 60 -2.99 22.70 33.02
C LYS A 60 -2.29 23.05 31.72
N VAL A 61 -2.45 22.23 30.67
CA VAL A 61 -1.72 22.40 29.40
C VAL A 61 -2.65 22.60 28.21
N HIS A 62 -3.96 22.73 28.43
CA HIS A 62 -4.98 22.94 27.39
C HIS A 62 -4.97 21.88 26.27
N GLY A 63 -4.48 20.68 26.58
CA GLY A 63 -4.47 19.53 25.68
C GLY A 63 -4.95 18.26 26.37
N THR A 64 -5.44 17.31 25.59
CA THR A 64 -5.98 16.04 26.11
C THR A 64 -5.49 14.86 25.29
N VAL A 65 -5.53 13.68 25.91
CA VAL A 65 -5.35 12.40 25.23
C VAL A 65 -6.65 11.60 25.30
N SER A 66 -6.95 10.84 24.25
CA SER A 66 -8.11 9.94 24.30
C SER A 66 -7.84 8.76 25.24
N GLU A 67 -8.90 8.20 25.83
CA GLU A 67 -8.79 7.00 26.66
C GLU A 67 -8.22 5.81 25.85
N LYS A 68 -8.64 5.66 24.59
CA LYS A 68 -8.06 4.68 23.66
C LYS A 68 -6.56 4.88 23.47
N TRP A 69 -6.08 6.12 23.39
CA TRP A 69 -4.65 6.43 23.29
C TRP A 69 -3.91 5.97 24.54
N TYR A 70 -4.48 6.21 25.73
CA TYR A 70 -3.90 5.80 27.01
C TYR A 70 -3.69 4.28 27.07
N TYR A 71 -4.73 3.51 26.74
CA TYR A 71 -4.60 2.05 26.67
C TYR A 71 -3.57 1.59 25.63
N THR A 72 -3.50 2.28 24.49
CA THR A 72 -2.57 1.91 23.40
C THR A 72 -1.11 2.16 23.75
N HIS A 73 -0.79 3.28 24.40
CA HIS A 73 0.59 3.73 24.57
C HIS A 73 1.14 3.62 25.99
N ILE A 74 0.26 3.55 27.00
CA ILE A 74 0.64 3.44 28.41
C ILE A 74 0.46 2.01 28.90
N LYS A 75 -0.73 1.41 28.69
CA LYS A 75 -1.04 0.05 29.17
C LYS A 75 -0.41 -1.04 28.32
N ASN A 76 -0.41 -0.89 26.99
CA ASN A 76 0.19 -1.86 26.09
C ASN A 76 1.67 -1.55 25.85
N GLU A 77 2.53 -2.56 25.93
CA GLU A 77 3.92 -2.44 25.50
C GLU A 77 3.97 -2.32 23.97
N GLN A 78 4.27 -1.12 23.48
CA GLN A 78 4.45 -0.83 22.06
C GLN A 78 5.91 -0.47 21.80
N GLU A 79 6.50 -1.04 20.75
CA GLU A 79 7.90 -0.78 20.35
C GLU A 79 8.11 0.65 19.85
N LYS A 80 7.05 1.34 19.42
CA LYS A 80 7.12 2.69 18.87
C LYS A 80 6.65 3.71 19.91
N LEU A 81 7.38 4.82 20.01
CA LEU A 81 6.99 5.96 20.83
C LEU A 81 5.72 6.62 20.27
N PRO A 82 4.92 7.26 21.14
CA PRO A 82 3.85 8.14 20.70
C PRO A 82 4.37 9.33 19.88
N ARG A 83 3.45 10.03 19.20
CA ARG A 83 3.79 11.25 18.46
C ARG A 83 4.36 12.33 19.39
N VAL A 84 5.29 13.13 18.87
CA VAL A 84 6.00 14.19 19.62
C VAL A 84 5.03 15.19 20.25
N ASP A 85 3.91 15.51 19.60
CA ASP A 85 2.88 16.41 20.17
C ASP A 85 2.35 15.90 21.52
N THR A 86 2.14 14.60 21.65
CA THR A 86 1.66 14.03 22.91
C THR A 86 2.76 13.98 23.97
N LEU A 87 4.01 13.75 23.55
CA LEU A 87 5.17 13.83 24.44
C LEU A 87 5.37 15.26 24.96
N ASN A 88 5.14 16.27 24.11
CA ASN A 88 5.19 17.68 24.49
C ASN A 88 4.11 18.03 25.51
N LEU A 89 2.88 17.51 25.37
CA LEU A 89 1.83 17.71 26.38
C LEU A 89 2.26 17.20 27.75
N PHE A 90 2.92 16.04 27.80
CA PHE A 90 3.36 15.44 29.05
C PHE A 90 4.57 16.18 29.64
N ALA A 91 5.50 16.63 28.80
CA ALA A 91 6.61 17.50 29.22
C ALA A 91 6.10 18.84 29.77
N GLN A 92 5.14 19.48 29.12
CA GLN A 92 4.51 20.71 29.58
C GLN A 92 3.77 20.52 30.90
N TYR A 93 3.13 19.37 31.07
CA TYR A 93 2.41 19.04 32.30
C TYR A 93 3.35 18.95 33.51
N ILE A 94 4.59 18.48 33.32
CA ILE A 94 5.63 18.47 34.36
C ILE A 94 6.43 19.78 34.44
N GLY A 95 6.06 20.81 33.66
CA GLY A 95 6.66 22.15 33.71
C GLY A 95 7.80 22.40 32.72
N LEU A 96 8.00 21.53 31.73
CA LEU A 96 9.02 21.69 30.69
C LEU A 96 8.44 22.12 29.35
N ASN A 97 9.16 22.93 28.59
CA ASN A 97 8.64 23.53 27.36
C ASN A 97 8.29 22.48 26.27
N SER A 98 9.05 21.40 26.19
CA SER A 98 8.88 20.34 25.19
C SER A 98 9.53 19.03 25.60
N TRP A 99 9.22 17.96 24.87
CA TRP A 99 9.91 16.68 24.94
C TRP A 99 11.43 16.82 24.76
N ASN A 100 11.88 17.71 23.87
CA ASN A 100 13.31 17.96 23.68
C ASN A 100 13.96 18.60 24.91
N ALA A 101 13.26 19.50 25.61
CA ALA A 101 13.75 20.06 26.87
C ALA A 101 13.89 18.98 27.95
N PHE A 102 12.94 18.03 27.99
CA PHE A 102 13.04 16.87 28.88
C PHE A 102 14.23 15.97 28.54
N LEU A 103 14.47 15.69 27.25
CA LEU A 103 15.66 14.96 26.80
C LEU A 103 16.94 15.68 27.25
N TYR A 104 17.02 16.99 27.07
CA TYR A 104 18.19 17.78 27.43
C TYR A 104 18.51 17.70 28.94
N GLU A 105 17.50 17.80 29.79
CA GLU A 105 17.68 17.74 31.25
C GLU A 105 18.11 16.34 31.74
N HIS A 106 17.74 15.27 31.03
CA HIS A 106 17.91 13.89 31.51
C HIS A 106 18.94 13.06 30.75
N VAL A 107 19.48 13.55 29.63
CA VAL A 107 20.53 12.85 28.85
C VAL A 107 21.95 13.30 29.22
N GLY A 108 22.13 14.51 29.76
CA GLY A 108 23.47 15.03 30.14
C GLY A 108 24.38 15.33 28.94
N GLU A 109 25.39 16.18 29.13
CA GLU A 109 26.23 16.80 28.07
C GLU A 109 27.07 15.86 27.18
N GLU A 110 26.92 14.54 27.25
CA GLU A 110 27.68 13.59 26.43
C GLU A 110 26.79 12.80 25.46
N GLN A 111 26.13 13.50 24.54
CA GLN A 111 25.77 13.02 23.19
C GLN A 111 25.11 14.15 22.37
N GLN A 112 25.95 14.97 21.73
CA GLN A 112 25.59 15.77 20.55
C GLN A 112 25.65 14.83 19.34
N ASP A 113 24.65 14.76 18.45
CA ASP A 113 24.38 15.81 17.48
C ASP A 113 22.91 15.91 17.03
N GLU A 114 22.58 17.14 16.64
CA GLU A 114 21.40 17.63 15.90
C GLU A 114 20.05 17.73 16.63
N VAL A 115 19.81 18.89 17.27
CA VAL A 115 18.58 19.64 17.02
C VAL A 115 18.86 21.15 16.94
N VAL A 116 18.32 21.72 15.87
CA VAL A 116 18.20 23.13 15.48
C VAL A 116 17.50 23.96 16.55
N GLU A 117 18.04 25.13 16.91
CA GLU A 117 17.33 26.13 17.69
C GLU A 117 17.24 27.47 16.94
N THR A 118 16.03 28.04 17.02
CA THR A 118 15.62 29.32 16.48
C THR A 118 15.65 30.29 17.66
N GLU A 119 16.50 31.33 17.62
CA GLU A 119 16.66 32.27 18.73
C GLU A 119 15.52 33.29 18.83
N ILE A 120 15.02 33.51 20.06
CA ILE A 120 14.52 34.82 20.52
C ILE A 120 15.47 35.35 21.60
N TYR A 121 15.89 36.59 21.35
CA TYR A 121 16.87 37.50 21.96
C TYR A 121 16.64 37.91 23.43
N ASP A 122 17.73 38.04 24.23
CA ASP A 122 18.11 39.30 24.91
C ASP A 122 19.61 39.28 25.36
N PRO A 123 20.36 40.40 25.31
CA PRO A 123 21.81 40.39 25.12
C PRO A 123 22.61 40.71 26.39
N SER A 124 23.77 40.09 26.52
CA SER A 124 24.91 40.75 27.17
C SER A 124 26.22 40.29 26.53
N TRP A 125 26.85 41.16 25.73
CA TRP A 125 28.11 40.85 25.05
C TRP A 125 29.29 41.60 25.68
N LYS A 126 30.36 40.86 25.98
CA LYS A 126 31.73 41.37 25.94
C LYS A 126 32.31 41.02 24.56
N LYS A 127 32.64 42.03 23.75
CA LYS A 127 33.24 41.85 22.42
C LYS A 127 34.71 41.43 22.53
N GLN A 128 35.06 40.27 21.97
CA GLN A 128 36.39 40.02 21.41
C GLN A 128 36.26 39.90 19.90
N GLY A 129 37.07 40.67 19.16
CA GLY A 129 36.97 40.81 17.71
C GLY A 129 37.45 39.57 16.97
N LEU A 130 36.57 38.98 16.14
CA LEU A 130 36.90 37.88 15.24
C LEU A 130 37.63 38.37 13.98
N SER A 131 38.70 37.66 13.64
CA SER A 131 39.58 37.90 12.48
C SER A 131 38.92 37.50 11.15
N LYS A 132 39.17 38.28 10.08
CA LYS A 132 38.58 38.10 8.73
C LYS A 132 38.84 36.72 8.09
N ARG A 133 39.84 35.94 8.54
CA ARG A 133 40.10 34.56 8.07
C ARG A 133 39.13 33.52 8.68
N SER A 134 38.59 33.79 9.86
CA SER A 134 37.62 32.91 10.53
C SER A 134 36.27 32.91 9.81
N TYR A 135 35.84 34.06 9.28
CA TYR A 135 34.57 34.18 8.55
C TYR A 135 34.54 33.35 7.26
N LEU A 136 35.68 33.22 6.58
CA LEU A 136 35.82 32.45 5.35
C LEU A 136 35.70 30.92 5.61
N LEU A 137 36.26 30.45 6.73
CA LEU A 137 36.12 29.06 7.17
C LEU A 137 34.68 28.72 7.58
N PHE A 138 33.99 29.62 8.29
CA PHE A 138 32.57 29.44 8.62
C PHE A 138 31.67 29.39 7.38
N PHE A 139 31.95 30.21 6.36
CA PHE A 139 31.21 30.16 5.09
C PHE A 139 31.41 28.84 4.34
N LEU A 140 32.63 28.31 4.29
CA LEU A 140 32.92 27.05 3.60
C LEU A 140 32.30 25.83 4.30
N VAL A 141 32.36 25.79 5.63
CA VAL A 141 31.74 24.73 6.44
C VAL A 141 30.22 24.83 6.35
N GLY A 142 29.65 26.04 6.50
CA GLY A 142 28.21 26.26 6.38
C GLY A 142 27.67 25.88 4.99
N PHE A 143 28.38 26.22 3.92
CA PHE A 143 27.99 25.85 2.55
C PHE A 143 28.04 24.33 2.32
N SER A 144 29.03 23.64 2.92
CA SER A 144 29.13 22.19 2.85
C SER A 144 27.96 21.50 3.56
N ILE A 145 27.58 21.97 4.75
CA ILE A 145 26.45 21.43 5.51
C ILE A 145 25.12 21.65 4.75
N VAL A 146 24.88 22.86 4.24
CA VAL A 146 23.68 23.16 3.44
C VAL A 146 23.60 22.30 2.18
N SER A 147 24.74 22.07 1.51
CA SER A 147 24.81 21.22 0.32
C SER A 147 24.51 19.75 0.64
N ILE A 148 24.97 19.27 1.78
CA ILE A 148 24.69 17.91 2.27
C ILE A 148 23.20 17.75 2.59
N VAL A 149 22.60 18.71 3.30
CA VAL A 149 21.16 18.69 3.65
C VAL A 149 20.28 18.75 2.40
N LEU A 150 20.62 19.61 1.43
CA LEU A 150 19.93 19.66 0.14
C LEU A 150 20.07 18.33 -0.61
N TYR A 151 21.28 17.76 -0.65
CA TYR A 151 21.54 16.48 -1.31
C TYR A 151 20.72 15.33 -0.70
N PHE A 152 20.61 15.26 0.63
CA PHE A 152 19.79 14.24 1.30
C PHE A 152 18.28 14.50 1.14
N SER A 153 17.83 15.76 1.14
CA SER A 153 16.41 16.11 0.97
C SER A 153 15.87 15.75 -0.42
N PHE A 154 16.70 15.81 -1.47
CA PHE A 154 16.30 15.37 -2.81
C PHE A 154 16.29 13.84 -2.99
N ARG A 155 16.89 13.08 -2.07
CA ARG A 155 17.05 11.61 -2.20
C ARG A 155 15.90 10.79 -1.61
N THR A 156 14.99 11.39 -0.85
CA THR A 156 13.90 10.68 -0.15
C THR A 156 12.52 10.90 -0.78
N VAL A 157 12.42 10.82 -2.11
CA VAL A 157 11.11 10.75 -2.77
C VAL A 157 10.70 9.28 -2.81
N GLU A 158 9.89 8.84 -1.85
CA GLU A 158 9.27 7.51 -1.92
C GLU A 158 8.31 7.47 -3.12
N GLU A 159 8.42 6.43 -3.94
CA GLU A 159 7.46 6.20 -5.01
C GLU A 159 6.08 5.90 -4.41
N PRO A 160 5.01 6.50 -4.96
CA PRO A 160 3.66 6.24 -4.47
C PRO A 160 3.30 4.78 -4.70
N ARG A 161 2.62 4.19 -3.71
CA ARG A 161 2.15 2.81 -3.78
C ARG A 161 0.72 2.78 -4.27
N TYR A 162 0.38 1.80 -5.09
CA TYR A 162 -0.99 1.57 -5.54
C TYR A 162 -1.45 0.15 -5.25
N SER A 163 -2.76 -0.01 -5.05
CA SER A 163 -3.46 -1.28 -4.97
C SER A 163 -4.73 -1.20 -5.80
N ILE A 164 -4.85 -2.05 -6.80
CA ILE A 164 -6.00 -2.06 -7.71
C ILE A 164 -6.66 -3.44 -7.64
N CYS A 165 -7.95 -3.44 -7.32
CA CYS A 165 -8.75 -4.66 -7.20
C CYS A 165 -9.75 -4.77 -8.36
N PHE A 166 -9.93 -5.99 -8.85
CA PHE A 166 -10.85 -6.30 -9.95
C PHE A 166 -12.15 -6.87 -9.40
N ILE A 167 -13.25 -6.25 -9.80
CA ILE A 167 -14.60 -6.60 -9.38
C ILE A 167 -15.43 -6.92 -10.62
N ASP A 168 -16.25 -7.95 -10.57
CA ASP A 168 -17.19 -8.26 -11.63
C ASP A 168 -18.27 -7.15 -11.72
N LYS A 169 -18.49 -6.61 -12.92
CA LYS A 169 -19.40 -5.49 -13.16
C LYS A 169 -20.86 -5.79 -12.82
N HIS A 170 -21.29 -7.05 -12.88
CA HIS A 170 -22.70 -7.44 -12.72
C HIS A 170 -23.00 -8.01 -11.33
N THR A 171 -22.13 -8.88 -10.82
CA THR A 171 -22.29 -9.52 -9.51
C THR A 171 -21.73 -8.67 -8.38
N HIS A 172 -20.87 -7.69 -8.70
CA HIS A 172 -20.11 -6.89 -7.72
C HIS A 172 -19.24 -7.72 -6.76
N LEU A 173 -18.93 -8.97 -7.14
CA LEU A 173 -18.03 -9.84 -6.39
C LEU A 173 -16.58 -9.68 -6.88
N PRO A 174 -15.58 -9.94 -6.01
CA PRO A 174 -14.19 -9.97 -6.44
C PRO A 174 -13.96 -11.01 -7.54
N VAL A 175 -13.19 -10.65 -8.55
CA VAL A 175 -12.83 -11.59 -9.63
C VAL A 175 -11.78 -12.56 -9.10
N ILE A 176 -12.16 -13.83 -8.96
CA ILE A 176 -11.29 -14.94 -8.57
C ILE A 176 -11.17 -15.89 -9.77
N ASP A 177 -10.67 -15.37 -10.89
CA ASP A 177 -10.36 -16.17 -12.08
C ASP A 177 -8.86 -16.49 -12.08
N SER A 178 -8.51 -17.77 -11.97
CA SER A 178 -7.11 -18.23 -12.04
C SER A 178 -6.46 -17.98 -13.40
N PHE A 179 -7.25 -17.65 -14.42
CA PHE A 179 -6.81 -17.31 -15.78
C PHE A 179 -6.81 -15.79 -16.03
N LEU A 180 -7.02 -14.96 -15.01
CA LEU A 180 -6.84 -13.52 -15.14
C LEU A 180 -5.34 -13.22 -15.34
N GLU A 181 -5.03 -12.59 -16.46
CA GLU A 181 -3.69 -12.17 -16.84
C GLU A 181 -3.63 -10.65 -16.88
N ILE A 182 -2.64 -10.08 -16.20
CA ILE A 182 -2.38 -8.64 -16.23
C ILE A 182 -1.06 -8.41 -16.95
N GLN A 183 -1.15 -7.70 -18.06
CA GLN A 183 -0.02 -7.27 -18.85
C GLN A 183 0.30 -5.83 -18.50
N VAL A 184 1.39 -5.60 -17.79
CA VAL A 184 1.85 -4.26 -17.39
C VAL A 184 2.75 -3.68 -18.48
N ASN A 185 2.40 -2.49 -18.96
CA ASN A 185 3.20 -1.72 -19.90
C ASN A 185 4.01 -0.66 -19.13
N ILE A 186 5.33 -0.67 -19.27
CA ILE A 186 6.23 0.26 -18.57
C ILE A 186 6.98 1.05 -19.63
N GLY A 187 6.48 2.24 -19.97
CA GLY A 187 7.05 3.05 -21.05
C GLY A 187 7.11 2.26 -22.35
N ASP A 188 8.31 2.21 -22.95
CA ASP A 188 8.58 1.46 -24.19
C ASP A 188 9.15 0.05 -23.95
N GLU A 189 9.16 -0.43 -22.70
CA GLU A 189 9.62 -1.79 -22.38
C GLU A 189 8.64 -2.85 -22.91
N THR A 190 9.19 -4.04 -23.18
CA THR A 190 8.34 -5.21 -23.44
C THR A 190 7.41 -5.48 -22.27
N PRO A 191 6.11 -5.76 -22.53
CA PRO A 191 5.13 -5.92 -21.48
C PRO A 191 5.43 -7.08 -20.53
N LYS A 192 5.17 -6.87 -19.24
CA LYS A 192 5.39 -7.88 -18.19
C LYS A 192 4.07 -8.53 -17.82
N PHE A 193 4.05 -9.86 -17.78
CA PHE A 193 2.88 -10.65 -17.39
C PHE A 193 2.90 -10.93 -15.89
N ILE A 194 1.80 -10.63 -15.23
CA ILE A 194 1.59 -10.90 -13.81
C ILE A 194 0.36 -11.79 -13.68
N PRO A 195 0.52 -13.08 -13.33
CA PRO A 195 -0.63 -13.91 -12.98
C PRO A 195 -1.22 -13.41 -11.68
N VAL A 196 -2.55 -13.25 -11.64
CA VAL A 196 -3.21 -12.74 -10.44
C VAL A 196 -3.58 -13.91 -9.54
N THR A 197 -2.96 -14.00 -8.37
CA THR A 197 -3.28 -15.02 -7.35
C THR A 197 -4.40 -14.61 -6.41
N SER A 198 -4.80 -13.34 -6.47
CA SER A 198 -5.88 -12.74 -5.68
C SER A 198 -6.73 -11.84 -6.59
N SER A 199 -7.77 -11.19 -6.07
CA SER A 199 -8.53 -10.22 -6.87
C SER A 199 -7.81 -8.88 -7.06
N CYS A 200 -6.63 -8.67 -6.46
CA CYS A 200 -5.95 -7.37 -6.46
C CYS A 200 -4.49 -7.47 -6.91
N VAL A 201 -3.99 -6.37 -7.48
CA VAL A 201 -2.60 -6.15 -7.82
C VAL A 201 -2.09 -4.90 -7.13
N SER A 202 -0.90 -5.01 -6.55
CA SER A 202 -0.21 -3.88 -5.92
C SER A 202 1.13 -3.61 -6.59
N GLY A 203 1.55 -2.35 -6.58
CA GLY A 203 2.83 -1.93 -7.13
C GLY A 203 3.22 -0.52 -6.68
N THR A 204 4.31 -0.01 -7.24
CA THR A 204 4.79 1.36 -7.01
C THR A 204 4.91 2.10 -8.34
N GLY A 205 4.73 3.43 -8.30
CA GLY A 205 4.93 4.30 -9.45
C GLY A 205 3.80 5.30 -9.66
N ASN A 206 4.11 6.35 -10.43
CA ASN A 206 3.21 7.48 -10.67
C ASN A 206 2.15 7.23 -11.75
N LEU A 207 2.35 6.17 -12.55
CA LEU A 207 1.49 5.83 -13.66
C LEU A 207 1.30 4.32 -13.71
N VAL A 208 0.06 3.93 -13.96
CA VAL A 208 -0.34 2.56 -14.15
C VAL A 208 -0.88 2.45 -15.57
N ASP A 209 -0.29 1.57 -16.36
CA ASP A 209 -0.74 1.22 -17.70
C ASP A 209 -0.72 -0.31 -17.79
N PHE A 210 -1.88 -0.93 -17.73
CA PHE A 210 -1.98 -2.38 -17.91
C PHE A 210 -3.18 -2.77 -18.76
N ILE A 211 -3.04 -3.90 -19.43
CA ILE A 211 -4.13 -4.60 -20.10
C ILE A 211 -4.50 -5.79 -19.22
N VAL A 212 -5.76 -5.83 -18.78
CA VAL A 212 -6.32 -6.97 -18.06
C VAL A 212 -7.13 -7.79 -19.04
N LYS A 213 -6.89 -9.10 -19.06
CA LYS A 213 -7.67 -10.04 -19.85
C LYS A 213 -7.85 -11.32 -19.04
N GLY A 214 -8.97 -11.99 -19.22
CA GLY A 214 -9.24 -13.28 -18.58
C GLY A 214 -10.00 -14.19 -19.54
N ARG A 215 -10.23 -15.43 -19.14
CA ARG A 215 -10.98 -16.38 -19.97
C ARG A 215 -12.44 -15.95 -20.15
N PHE A 216 -13.02 -15.35 -19.10
CA PHE A 216 -14.43 -14.99 -19.03
C PHE A 216 -14.67 -13.49 -18.90
N TYR A 217 -13.67 -12.66 -19.19
CA TYR A 217 -13.76 -11.21 -19.09
C TYR A 217 -13.22 -10.56 -20.35
N LYS A 218 -13.92 -9.53 -20.83
CA LYS A 218 -13.45 -8.76 -21.98
C LYS A 218 -12.13 -8.05 -21.64
N PRO A 219 -11.18 -7.95 -22.59
CA PRO A 219 -9.95 -7.20 -22.37
C PRO A 219 -10.24 -5.73 -22.02
N LEU A 220 -9.59 -5.24 -20.97
CA LEU A 220 -9.70 -3.85 -20.54
C LEU A 220 -8.32 -3.20 -20.46
N HIS A 221 -8.15 -2.10 -21.20
CA HIS A 221 -6.98 -1.26 -21.07
C HIS A 221 -7.19 -0.23 -19.96
N VAL A 222 -6.39 -0.32 -18.91
CA VAL A 222 -6.44 0.60 -17.77
C VAL A 222 -5.23 1.52 -17.82
N LYS A 223 -5.50 2.82 -17.88
CA LYS A 223 -4.51 3.88 -17.65
C LYS A 223 -4.93 4.75 -16.48
N ARG A 224 -4.05 4.88 -15.48
CA ARG A 224 -4.28 5.71 -14.28
C ARG A 224 -3.03 6.50 -13.93
N LYS A 225 -3.25 7.74 -13.50
CA LYS A 225 -2.23 8.54 -12.84
C LYS A 225 -2.41 8.39 -11.33
N ILE A 226 -1.39 7.91 -10.65
CA ILE A 226 -1.41 7.69 -9.21
C ILE A 226 -1.24 9.05 -8.51
N SER A 227 -2.15 9.35 -7.59
CA SER A 227 -2.17 10.58 -6.82
C SER A 227 -2.05 10.28 -5.33
N GLY A 228 -1.15 10.99 -4.65
CA GLY A 228 -0.84 10.75 -3.24
C GLY A 228 0.10 9.57 -3.01
N ASN A 229 0.50 9.35 -1.75
CA ASN A 229 1.49 8.33 -1.39
C ASN A 229 0.92 6.90 -1.41
N SER A 230 -0.40 6.75 -1.29
CA SER A 230 -1.12 5.49 -1.30
C SER A 230 -2.42 5.67 -2.09
N TYR A 231 -2.61 4.83 -3.11
CA TYR A 231 -3.76 4.86 -4.01
C TYR A 231 -4.45 3.50 -4.03
N GLU A 232 -5.77 3.50 -3.83
CA GLU A 232 -6.58 2.30 -3.89
C GLU A 232 -7.76 2.52 -4.85
N GLU A 233 -7.97 1.59 -5.78
CA GLU A 233 -9.10 1.65 -6.73
C GLU A 233 -9.70 0.27 -6.97
N ALA A 234 -11.01 0.23 -7.11
CA ALA A 234 -11.73 -0.93 -7.62
C ALA A 234 -12.11 -0.69 -9.09
N ILE A 235 -11.69 -1.61 -9.96
CA ILE A 235 -11.98 -1.58 -11.39
C ILE A 235 -13.00 -2.68 -11.72
N TYR A 236 -14.10 -2.28 -12.33
CA TYR A 236 -15.12 -3.21 -12.79
C TYR A 236 -14.71 -3.84 -14.12
N LEU A 237 -14.58 -5.16 -14.14
CA LEU A 237 -14.39 -5.94 -15.35
C LEU A 237 -15.74 -6.38 -15.91
N GLU A 238 -15.90 -6.21 -17.21
CA GLU A 238 -17.10 -6.66 -17.92
C GLU A 238 -16.95 -8.14 -18.27
N PRO A 239 -17.86 -9.01 -17.79
CA PRO A 239 -17.90 -10.40 -18.21
C PRO A 239 -18.04 -10.53 -19.73
N ASP A 240 -17.38 -11.55 -20.27
CA ASP A 240 -17.61 -11.99 -21.63
C ASP A 240 -18.69 -13.08 -21.62
N ASP A 241 -19.95 -12.63 -21.67
CA ASP A 241 -21.14 -13.50 -21.65
C ASP A 241 -21.06 -14.58 -22.72
N TYR A 242 -20.55 -14.26 -23.90
CA TYR A 242 -20.47 -15.23 -24.97
C TYR A 242 -19.36 -16.26 -24.76
N SER A 243 -18.19 -15.87 -24.23
CA SER A 243 -17.15 -16.81 -23.83
C SER A 243 -17.63 -17.74 -22.70
N MET A 244 -18.43 -17.21 -21.76
CA MET A 244 -19.07 -18.02 -20.71
C MET A 244 -20.10 -19.00 -21.29
N ILE A 245 -20.99 -18.51 -22.15
CA ILE A 245 -21.98 -19.33 -22.84
C ILE A 245 -21.30 -20.41 -23.69
N LEU A 246 -20.25 -20.10 -24.43
CA LEU A 246 -19.47 -21.08 -25.20
C LEU A 246 -18.79 -22.13 -24.32
N HIS A 247 -18.35 -21.76 -23.12
CA HIS A 247 -17.81 -22.71 -22.18
C HIS A 247 -18.89 -23.64 -21.62
N LEU A 248 -20.08 -23.12 -21.30
CA LEU A 248 -21.25 -23.92 -20.89
C LEU A 248 -21.70 -24.83 -22.04
N PHE A 249 -21.93 -24.22 -23.21
CA PHE A 249 -21.61 -24.66 -24.57
C PHE A 249 -20.98 -26.03 -24.72
N ALA A 250 -19.67 -26.00 -24.57
CA ALA A 250 -18.79 -27.13 -24.74
C ALA A 250 -18.98 -28.24 -23.70
N ASN A 251 -19.44 -27.91 -22.50
CA ASN A 251 -19.27 -28.78 -21.33
C ASN A 251 -20.60 -29.31 -20.74
N SER A 252 -21.78 -28.88 -21.24
CA SER A 252 -23.08 -29.38 -20.77
C SER A 252 -23.66 -30.47 -21.67
N GLN A 253 -24.45 -31.39 -21.09
CA GLN A 253 -25.23 -32.36 -21.86
C GLN A 253 -26.38 -31.64 -22.59
N VAL A 254 -26.66 -32.05 -23.84
CA VAL A 254 -27.65 -31.38 -24.71
C VAL A 254 -29.01 -32.07 -24.60
N GLU A 255 -30.04 -31.34 -24.16
CA GLU A 255 -31.45 -31.78 -24.25
C GLU A 255 -32.13 -31.23 -25.50
N ASP A 256 -31.95 -29.94 -25.83
CA ASP A 256 -32.55 -29.28 -26.99
C ASP A 256 -31.50 -28.76 -27.99
N TRP A 257 -31.10 -29.64 -28.91
CA TRP A 257 -30.08 -29.39 -29.92
C TRP A 257 -30.38 -28.19 -30.83
N LYS A 258 -31.64 -28.04 -31.22
CA LYS A 258 -32.03 -27.08 -32.27
C LYS A 258 -31.90 -25.65 -31.74
N GLU A 259 -32.36 -25.42 -30.53
CA GLU A 259 -32.29 -24.12 -29.87
C GLU A 259 -30.85 -23.67 -29.66
N ARG A 260 -29.99 -24.59 -29.21
CA ARG A 260 -28.57 -24.31 -28.97
C ARG A 260 -27.80 -23.93 -30.23
N ARG A 261 -28.11 -24.56 -31.37
CA ARG A 261 -27.54 -24.16 -32.67
C ARG A 261 -27.95 -22.74 -33.06
N ASN A 262 -29.21 -22.39 -32.85
CA ASN A 262 -29.70 -21.05 -33.19
C ASN A 262 -29.00 -19.99 -32.35
N GLN A 263 -28.89 -20.21 -31.05
CA GLN A 263 -28.18 -19.32 -30.12
C GLN A 263 -26.72 -19.13 -30.53
N LEU A 264 -25.99 -20.21 -30.83
CA LEU A 264 -24.64 -20.10 -31.37
C LEU A 264 -24.60 -19.34 -32.69
N SER A 265 -25.56 -19.58 -33.59
CA SER A 265 -25.60 -18.90 -34.88
C SER A 265 -25.80 -17.38 -34.77
N GLU A 266 -26.50 -16.91 -33.74
CA GLU A 266 -26.71 -15.48 -33.46
C GLU A 266 -25.43 -14.82 -32.92
N MET A 267 -24.69 -15.52 -32.05
CA MET A 267 -23.48 -15.02 -31.41
C MET A 267 -22.26 -14.94 -32.35
N LEU A 268 -22.27 -15.73 -33.43
CA LEU A 268 -21.11 -15.93 -34.31
C LEU A 268 -21.26 -15.15 -35.61
N HIS A 269 -20.22 -14.42 -35.99
CA HIS A 269 -20.19 -13.68 -37.25
C HIS A 269 -20.20 -14.64 -38.44
N ASP A 270 -20.82 -14.25 -39.56
CA ASP A 270 -20.96 -15.14 -40.72
C ASP A 270 -19.62 -15.61 -41.31
N ASN A 271 -18.58 -14.79 -41.18
CA ASN A 271 -17.21 -15.10 -41.61
C ASN A 271 -16.32 -15.62 -40.47
N LEU A 272 -16.90 -16.22 -39.42
CA LEU A 272 -16.15 -16.78 -38.29
C LEU A 272 -15.01 -17.69 -38.75
N LYS A 273 -13.84 -17.50 -38.14
CA LYS A 273 -12.72 -18.45 -38.18
C LYS A 273 -12.44 -18.98 -36.78
N ALA A 274 -12.77 -20.25 -36.56
CA ALA A 274 -12.47 -20.93 -35.30
C ALA A 274 -11.22 -21.80 -35.44
N TYR A 275 -10.21 -21.55 -34.60
CA TYR A 275 -8.92 -22.22 -34.60
C TYR A 275 -8.87 -23.22 -33.44
N GLU A 276 -8.83 -24.50 -33.77
CA GLU A 276 -8.61 -25.56 -32.80
C GLU A 276 -7.12 -25.82 -32.67
N ILE A 277 -6.59 -25.61 -31.47
CA ILE A 277 -5.18 -25.81 -31.16
C ILE A 277 -5.04 -27.18 -30.50
N SER A 278 -4.17 -28.02 -31.05
CA SER A 278 -3.86 -29.32 -30.46
C SER A 278 -3.19 -29.18 -29.09
N LYS A 279 -3.27 -30.25 -28.28
CA LYS A 279 -2.67 -30.26 -26.93
C LYS A 279 -1.17 -29.99 -26.90
N ASP A 280 -0.46 -30.40 -27.94
CA ASP A 280 0.98 -30.18 -28.09
C ASP A 280 1.30 -28.81 -28.70
N GLY A 281 0.29 -28.05 -29.14
CA GLY A 281 0.42 -26.71 -29.71
C GLY A 281 0.97 -26.65 -31.13
N PHE A 282 1.21 -27.80 -31.77
CA PHE A 282 1.89 -27.86 -33.07
C PHE A 282 0.94 -27.91 -34.27
N THR A 283 -0.31 -28.32 -34.09
CA THR A 283 -1.30 -28.38 -35.18
C THR A 283 -2.48 -27.48 -34.88
N ILE A 284 -2.92 -26.78 -35.94
CA ILE A 284 -4.06 -25.87 -35.88
C ILE A 284 -5.04 -26.27 -36.98
N ASP A 285 -6.25 -26.67 -36.59
CA ASP A 285 -7.36 -26.88 -37.51
C ASP A 285 -8.22 -25.61 -37.57
N VAL A 286 -8.62 -25.21 -38.77
CA VAL A 286 -9.46 -24.01 -38.99
C VAL A 286 -10.85 -24.46 -39.38
N LEU A 287 -11.84 -24.04 -38.61
CA LEU A 287 -13.25 -24.36 -38.80
C LEU A 287 -14.03 -23.10 -39.20
N SER A 288 -14.94 -23.26 -40.15
CA SER A 288 -15.97 -22.28 -40.48
C SER A 288 -17.03 -22.19 -39.37
N LYS A 289 -17.92 -21.18 -39.45
CA LYS A 289 -19.09 -21.02 -38.56
C LYS A 289 -19.88 -22.33 -38.41
N ASP A 290 -20.26 -22.94 -39.52
CA ASP A 290 -21.09 -24.16 -39.50
C ASP A 290 -20.35 -25.36 -38.92
N GLU A 291 -19.08 -25.56 -39.28
CA GLU A 291 -18.24 -26.64 -38.74
C GLU A 291 -18.02 -26.49 -37.24
N PHE A 292 -17.78 -25.28 -36.77
CA PHE A 292 -17.64 -24.98 -35.35
C PHE A 292 -18.95 -25.23 -34.59
N ILE A 293 -20.08 -24.71 -35.08
CA ILE A 293 -21.40 -24.97 -34.47
C ILE A 293 -21.68 -26.47 -34.44
N ASN A 294 -21.46 -27.17 -35.55
CA ASN A 294 -21.60 -28.63 -35.63
C ASN A 294 -20.76 -29.30 -34.53
N LYS A 295 -19.47 -28.94 -34.42
CA LYS A 295 -18.58 -29.54 -33.42
C LYS A 295 -19.01 -29.26 -31.98
N MET A 296 -19.43 -28.03 -31.66
CA MET A 296 -19.86 -27.63 -30.32
C MET A 296 -21.21 -28.21 -29.91
N THR A 297 -22.03 -28.59 -30.87
CA THR A 297 -23.35 -29.12 -30.58
C THR A 297 -23.36 -30.65 -30.60
N LEU A 298 -22.48 -31.32 -31.38
CA LEU A 298 -22.50 -32.77 -31.65
C LEU A 298 -22.66 -33.60 -30.35
N PRO A 299 -23.74 -34.40 -30.20
CA PRO A 299 -23.98 -35.18 -28.99
C PRO A 299 -23.09 -36.44 -29.00
N THR A 300 -21.77 -36.24 -28.92
CA THR A 300 -20.83 -37.34 -28.77
C THR A 300 -20.41 -37.40 -27.31
N LYS A 301 -20.45 -38.59 -26.72
CA LYS A 301 -19.90 -38.89 -25.37
C LYS A 301 -18.38 -38.60 -25.25
N VAL A 302 -17.75 -38.14 -26.34
CA VAL A 302 -16.32 -37.98 -26.56
C VAL A 302 -15.96 -36.53 -26.93
N LEU A 303 -16.85 -35.56 -26.70
CA LEU A 303 -16.39 -34.17 -26.57
C LEU A 303 -15.64 -34.04 -25.24
N LYS A 304 -14.34 -34.32 -25.38
CA LYS A 304 -13.25 -33.86 -24.53
C LYS A 304 -13.43 -32.38 -24.18
N LYS A 305 -13.17 -31.99 -22.91
CA LYS A 305 -13.52 -30.66 -22.39
C LYS A 305 -12.92 -29.60 -23.29
N VAL A 306 -13.75 -28.74 -23.87
CA VAL A 306 -13.24 -27.64 -24.69
C VAL A 306 -12.95 -26.45 -23.78
N ALA A 307 -11.75 -25.88 -23.94
CA ALA A 307 -11.34 -24.64 -23.30
C ALA A 307 -11.22 -23.54 -24.35
N ILE A 308 -12.01 -22.48 -24.19
CA ILE A 308 -11.87 -21.26 -24.99
C ILE A 308 -10.61 -20.53 -24.49
N VAL A 309 -9.71 -20.20 -25.41
CA VAL A 309 -8.43 -19.56 -25.13
C VAL A 309 -8.48 -18.07 -25.48
N TYR A 310 -9.15 -17.73 -26.58
CA TYR A 310 -9.23 -16.36 -27.07
C TYR A 310 -10.44 -16.17 -27.98
N THR A 311 -11.02 -14.98 -27.96
CA THR A 311 -12.12 -14.54 -28.82
C THR A 311 -11.83 -13.14 -29.36
N GLU A 312 -12.28 -12.86 -30.58
CA GLU A 312 -12.28 -11.53 -31.18
C GLU A 312 -13.66 -11.21 -31.73
N TYR A 313 -14.01 -9.93 -31.71
CA TYR A 313 -15.33 -9.44 -32.03
C TYR A 313 -15.32 -8.49 -33.22
N GLU A 314 -16.32 -8.61 -34.08
CA GLU A 314 -16.68 -7.62 -35.08
C GLU A 314 -18.10 -7.15 -34.76
N GLY A 315 -18.22 -5.95 -34.17
CA GLY A 315 -19.46 -5.50 -33.54
C GLY A 315 -19.81 -6.37 -32.33
N ASP A 316 -21.03 -6.91 -32.31
CA ASP A 316 -21.56 -7.76 -31.23
C ASP A 316 -21.44 -9.26 -31.53
N GLN A 317 -20.70 -9.65 -32.57
CA GLN A 317 -20.54 -11.04 -32.99
C GLN A 317 -19.07 -11.47 -32.99
N MET A 318 -18.81 -12.74 -32.65
CA MET A 318 -17.45 -13.28 -32.67
C MET A 318 -16.99 -13.54 -34.11
N SER A 319 -15.85 -12.97 -34.47
CA SER A 319 -15.21 -13.16 -35.77
C SER A 319 -14.05 -14.16 -35.72
N ILE A 320 -13.39 -14.30 -34.56
CA ILE A 320 -12.32 -15.27 -34.33
C ILE A 320 -12.53 -15.97 -32.99
N ILE A 321 -12.35 -17.30 -32.98
CA ILE A 321 -12.32 -18.10 -31.75
C ILE A 321 -11.06 -18.95 -31.78
N ARG A 322 -10.33 -19.04 -30.66
CA ARG A 322 -9.26 -20.03 -30.46
C ARG A 322 -9.62 -20.91 -29.28
N PHE A 323 -9.54 -22.22 -29.45
CA PHE A 323 -9.90 -23.17 -28.42
C PHE A 323 -9.01 -24.42 -28.44
N THR A 324 -8.93 -25.11 -27.32
CA THR A 324 -8.24 -26.40 -27.18
C THR A 324 -9.23 -27.47 -26.74
N GLN A 325 -8.91 -28.74 -27.03
CA GLN A 325 -9.71 -29.89 -26.63
C GLN A 325 -8.93 -30.80 -25.66
N GLU A 326 -9.47 -31.01 -24.44
CA GLU A 326 -8.87 -31.83 -23.37
C GLU A 326 -9.33 -33.30 -23.37
#